data_AF-A0A840H6W2-F1
#
_entry.id   AF-A0A840H6W2-F1
#
_cell.length_a   1.000
_cell.length_b   1.000
_cell.length_c   1.000
_cell.angle_alpha   90.00
_cell.angle_beta   90.00
_cell.angle_gamma   90.00
#
_symmetry.space_group_name_H-M   'P 1'
#
loop_
_entity.id
_entity.type
_entity.pdbx_description
1 polymer ?
#
loop_
_entity_poly.entity_id
_entity_poly.type
_entity_poly.pdbx_seq_one_letter_code
_entity_poly.pdbx_strand_id
1 'polypeptide(L)' 'MKGGLVVWGADEVFRGVNPWRRCLGAAVVVYEFMTLLP' A
#
# COMPACT_ATOMS: atom_id res chain seq x y z
N MET A 1 -6.56 -0.84 -12.83
CA MET A 1 -6.64 -2.10 -12.04
C MET A 1 -6.13 -1.82 -10.63
N LYS A 2 -7.00 -1.69 -9.63
CA LYS A 2 -6.65 -1.31 -8.24
C LYS A 2 -5.77 -2.35 -7.52
N GLY A 3 -5.89 -3.62 -7.87
CA GLY A 3 -5.12 -4.71 -7.24
C GLY A 3 -3.59 -4.57 -7.37
N GLY A 4 -3.09 -3.95 -8.44
CA GLY A 4 -1.65 -3.73 -8.61
C GLY A 4 -1.05 -2.79 -7.55
N LEU A 5 -1.80 -1.77 -7.13
CA LEU A 5 -1.39 -0.82 -6.09
C LEU A 5 -1.41 -1.46 -4.70
N VAL A 6 -2.35 -2.37 -4.43
CA VAL A 6 -2.40 -3.12 -3.17
C VAL A 6 -1.21 -4.06 -3.06
N VAL A 7 -0.88 -4.80 -4.13
CA VAL A 7 0.28 -5.71 -4.14
C VAL A 7 1.58 -4.93 -4.01
N TRP A 8 1.74 -3.83 -4.76
CA TRP A 8 2.90 -2.95 -4.62
C TRP A 8 3.01 -2.35 -3.21
N GLY A 9 1.91 -1.81 -2.66
CA GLY A 9 1.91 -1.18 -1.35
C GLY A 9 2.19 -2.17 -0.22
N ALA A 10 1.65 -3.39 -0.30
CA ALA A 10 1.96 -4.47 0.63
C ALA A 10 3.45 -4.86 0.54
N ASP A 11 3.98 -5.03 -0.67
CA ASP A 11 5.40 -5.31 -0.88
C ASP A 11 6.29 -4.22 -0.24
N GLU A 12 5.90 -2.95 -0.40
CA GLU A 12 6.65 -1.83 0.13
C GLU A 12 6.65 -1.75 1.67
N VAL A 13 5.55 -2.13 2.31
CA VAL A 13 5.45 -2.18 3.77
C VAL A 13 6.38 -3.25 4.33
N PHE A 14 6.36 -4.46 3.74
CA PHE A 14 7.14 -5.60 4.25
C PHE A 14 8.61 -5.54 3.84
N ARG A 15 8.91 -5.16 2.59
CA ARG A 15 10.26 -5.22 1.99
C ARG A 15 10.92 -3.85 1.78
N GLY A 16 10.22 -2.75 2.00
CA GLY A 16 10.77 -1.41 1.81
C GLY A 16 11.90 -1.09 2.79
N VAL A 17 13.11 -0.90 2.29
CA VAL A 17 14.28 -0.53 3.13
C VAL A 17 14.19 0.94 3.57
N ASN A 18 13.56 1.78 2.74
CA ASN A 18 13.42 3.21 3.01
C ASN A 18 12.16 3.50 3.85
N PRO A 19 12.29 4.13 5.05
CA PRO A 19 11.15 4.35 5.96
C PRO A 19 10.01 5.14 5.33
N TRP A 20 10.34 6.14 4.53
CA TRP A 20 9.35 6.97 3.83
C TRP A 20 8.54 6.17 2.80
N ARG A 21 9.16 5.18 2.13
CA ARG A 21 8.48 4.32 1.17
C ARG A 21 7.55 3.31 1.85
N ARG A 22 7.92 2.80 3.03
CA ARG A 22 7.01 2.00 3.87
C ARG A 22 5.75 2.76 4.25
N CYS A 23 5.90 4.01 4.70
CA CYS A 23 4.75 4.85 5.07
C CYS A 23 3.82 5.14 3.88
N LEU A 24 4.38 5.43 2.70
CA LEU A 24 3.62 5.59 1.45
C LEU A 24 2.89 4.30 1.06
N GLY A 25 3.56 3.14 1.11
CA GLY A 25 2.94 1.85 0.84
C GLY A 25 1.78 1.54 1.79
N ALA A 26 1.97 1.79 3.09
CA ALA A 26 0.91 1.62 4.10
C ALA A 26 -0.30 2.54 3.83
N ALA A 27 -0.06 3.82 3.53
CA ALA A 27 -1.11 4.78 3.22
C ALA A 27 -1.91 4.36 1.97
N VAL A 28 -1.23 3.90 0.92
CA VAL A 28 -1.88 3.42 -0.31
C VAL A 28 -2.72 2.15 -0.05
N VAL A 29 -2.20 1.19 0.72
CA VAL A 29 -2.95 -0.02 1.09
C VAL A 29 -4.19 0.34 1.91
N VAL A 30 -4.07 1.20 2.91
CA VAL A 30 -5.19 1.64 3.75
C VAL A 30 -6.24 2.38 2.92
N TYR A 31 -5.83 3.28 2.03
CA TYR A 31 -6.73 4.02 1.15
C TYR A 31 -7.49 3.10 0.18
N GLU A 32 -6.78 2.16 -0.45
CA GLU A 32 -7.42 1.19 -1.34
C GLU A 32 -8.40 0.29 -0.56
N PHE A 33 -8.06 -0.13 0.66
CA PHE A 33 -8.98 -0.89 1.53
C PHE A 33 -10.22 -0.08 1.93
N MET A 34 -10.05 1.18 2.32
CA MET A 34 -11.14 2.10 2.69
C MET A 34 -12.06 2.43 1.51
N THR A 35 -11.57 2.33 0.28
CA THR A 35 -12.38 2.57 -0.94
C THR A 35 -12.91 1.29 -1.58
N LEU A 36 -12.48 0.12 -1.10
CA LEU A 36 -13.00 -1.20 -1.49
C LEU A 36 -14.19 -1.64 -0.64
N LEU A 37 -14.31 -1.13 0.59
CA LEU A 37 -15.50 -1.27 1.44
C LEU A 37 -16.35 0.00 1.25
N PRO A 38 -17.58 -0.09 0.70
CA PRO A 38 -18.48 1.06 0.57
C PRO A 38 -18.93 1.62 1.92
#